data_AF-A0A2T2TJ42-F1
#
_entry.id   AF-A0A2T2TJ42-F1
#
_cell.length_a   1.000
_cell.length_b   1.000
_cell.length_c   1.000
_cell.angle_alpha   90.00
_cell.angle_beta   90.00
_cell.angle_gamma   90.00
#
_symmetry.space_group_name_H-M   'P 1'
#
loop_
_entity.id
_entity.type
_entity.pdbx_description
1 polymer ?
#
loop_
_entity_poly.entity_id
_entity_poly.type
_entity_poly.pdbx_seq_one_letter_code
_entity_poly.pdbx_strand_id
1 'polypeptide(L)'
;MIPEADVGYFGGAPDNFTYPRYTFDVSFLRVYGEGGEPLSPEAYFPFAEEGSAAGEPVFVVGNPGSTSRLETVSQLAFRRDV
;
A
#
# COMPACT_ATOMS: atom_id res chain seq x y z
N MET A 1 3.57 -11.53 11.48
CA MET A 1 3.28 -10.60 12.58
C MET A 1 2.31 -9.56 12.07
N ILE A 2 1.24 -9.30 12.82
CA ILE A 2 0.23 -8.30 12.49
C ILE A 2 0.00 -7.41 13.72
N PRO A 3 -0.30 -6.12 13.55
CA PRO A 3 -0.76 -5.28 14.64
C PRO A 3 -2.16 -5.73 15.11
N GLU A 4 -2.58 -5.27 16.29
CA GLU A 4 -3.97 -5.42 16.74
C GLU A 4 -4.92 -4.71 15.76
N ALA A 5 -6.15 -5.23 15.64
CA ALA A 5 -7.14 -4.69 14.71
C ALA A 5 -7.43 -3.20 14.97
N ASP A 6 -7.46 -2.78 16.24
CA ASP A 6 -7.71 -1.39 16.62
C ASP A 6 -6.57 -0.45 16.19
N VAL A 7 -5.39 -0.99 15.89
CA VAL A 7 -4.23 -0.24 15.37
C VAL A 7 -4.14 -0.32 13.84
N GLY A 8 -4.27 -1.54 13.29
CA GLY A 8 -4.19 -1.81 11.85
C GLY A 8 -5.42 -1.38 11.05
N TYR A 9 -6.56 -1.20 11.71
CA TYR A 9 -7.82 -0.71 11.12
C TYR A 9 -8.40 0.47 11.91
N PHE A 10 -7.53 1.23 12.58
CA PHE A 10 -7.92 2.45 13.29
C PHE A 10 -8.73 3.40 12.40
N GLY A 11 -9.83 3.95 12.93
CA GLY A 11 -10.74 4.82 12.19
C GLY A 11 -11.77 4.08 11.32
N GLY A 12 -11.55 2.79 11.07
CA GLY A 12 -12.48 1.88 10.41
C GLY A 12 -12.96 2.36 9.04
N ALA A 13 -14.22 2.03 8.72
CA ALA A 13 -14.85 2.44 7.47
C ALA A 13 -14.98 3.97 7.31
N PRO A 14 -15.30 4.77 8.34
CA PRO A 14 -15.34 6.23 8.23
C PRO A 14 -14.05 6.87 7.73
N ASP A 15 -12.89 6.34 8.13
CA ASP A 15 -11.59 6.88 7.73
C ASP A 15 -11.07 6.27 6.41
N ASN A 16 -11.81 5.33 5.81
CA ASN A 16 -11.43 4.78 4.52
C ASN A 16 -11.54 5.85 3.43
N PHE A 17 -10.51 5.97 2.58
CA PHE A 17 -10.38 7.01 1.54
C PHE A 17 -10.35 8.47 2.05
N THR A 18 -9.97 8.70 3.31
CA THR A 18 -9.84 10.06 3.87
C THR A 18 -8.39 10.42 4.25
N TYR A 19 -8.14 11.73 4.37
CA TYR A 19 -6.95 12.33 4.97
C TYR A 19 -7.40 13.51 5.86
N PRO A 20 -6.85 13.73 7.06
CA PRO A 20 -5.71 13.03 7.70
C PRO A 20 -6.05 11.59 8.10
N ARG A 21 -5.03 10.74 8.16
CA ARG A 21 -5.17 9.31 8.45
C ARG A 21 -4.14 8.88 9.49
N TYR A 22 -4.57 8.05 10.45
CA TYR A 22 -3.76 7.64 11.61
C TYR A 22 -3.63 6.12 11.76
N THR A 23 -4.02 5.35 10.74
CA THR A 23 -3.95 3.89 10.74
C THR A 23 -2.51 3.40 10.50
N PHE A 24 -2.05 2.41 11.28
CA PHE A 24 -0.78 1.71 11.03
C PHE A 24 -1.03 0.40 10.27
N ASP A 25 -1.33 0.53 8.98
CA ASP A 25 -1.76 -0.55 8.09
C ASP A 25 -0.55 -1.31 7.50
N VAL A 26 -0.01 -2.28 8.26
CA VAL A 26 1.11 -3.13 7.83
C VAL A 26 0.98 -4.55 8.39
N SER A 27 1.55 -5.53 7.66
CA SER A 27 1.78 -6.88 8.18
C SER A 27 3.15 -7.39 7.74
N PHE A 28 3.79 -8.21 8.57
CA PHE A 28 5.10 -8.80 8.28
C PHE A 28 4.95 -10.30 8.06
N LEU A 29 5.39 -10.74 6.89
CA LEU A 29 5.41 -12.14 6.46
C LEU A 29 6.86 -12.59 6.31
N ARG A 30 7.09 -13.91 6.37
CA ARG A 30 8.40 -14.50 6.12
C ARG A 30 8.28 -15.52 5.00
N VAL A 31 9.14 -15.39 4.01
CA VAL A 31 9.26 -16.35 2.90
C VAL A 31 10.20 -17.47 3.31
N TYR A 32 9.84 -18.70 2.97
CA TYR A 32 10.62 -19.90 3.20
C TYR A 32 10.94 -20.59 1.88
N GLY A 33 12.15 -21.11 1.76
CA GLY A 33 12.60 -21.90 0.61
C GLY A 33 11.99 -23.30 0.61
N GLU A 34 12.31 -24.08 -0.42
CA GLU A 34 11.77 -25.44 -0.61
C GLU A 34 12.11 -26.39 0.55
N GLY A 35 13.26 -26.19 1.21
CA GLY A 35 13.68 -26.99 2.35
C GLY A 35 13.10 -26.54 3.70
N GLY A 36 12.26 -25.50 3.72
CA GLY A 36 11.67 -24.94 4.94
C GLY A 36 12.60 -24.00 5.71
N GLU A 37 13.72 -23.58 5.14
CA GLU A 37 14.60 -22.54 5.65
C GLU A 37 14.09 -21.13 5.27
N PRO A 38 14.29 -20.11 6.13
CA PRO A 38 13.99 -18.74 5.76
C PRO A 38 14.80 -18.30 4.52
N LEU A 39 14.13 -17.63 3.58
CA LEU A 39 14.80 -17.06 2.42
C LEU A 39 15.77 -15.95 2.85
N SER A 40 17.00 -15.97 2.33
CA SER A 40 18.00 -14.90 2.51
C SER A 40 18.22 -14.18 1.18
N PRO A 41 17.47 -13.11 0.88
CA PRO A 41 17.54 -12.43 -0.41
C PRO A 41 18.87 -11.66 -0.56
N GLU A 42 19.39 -11.59 -1.79
CA GLU A 42 20.57 -10.77 -2.11
C GLU A 42 20.31 -9.26 -1.95
N ALA A 43 19.08 -8.83 -2.24
CA ALA A 43 18.64 -7.45 -2.13
C ALA A 43 17.35 -7.33 -1.31
N TYR A 44 17.29 -6.33 -0.45
CA TYR A 44 16.12 -5.96 0.34
C TYR A 44 16.12 -4.46 0.62
N PHE A 45 14.98 -3.90 1.00
CA PHE A 45 14.88 -2.51 1.43
C PHE A 45 15.17 -2.40 2.93
N PRO A 46 16.23 -1.68 3.36
CA PRO A 46 16.45 -1.39 4.77
C PRO A 46 15.42 -0.38 5.28
N PHE A 47 15.24 -0.32 6.61
CA PHE A 47 14.47 0.75 7.23
C PHE A 47 15.24 2.07 7.15
N ALA A 48 14.54 3.17 6.91
CA ALA A 48 15.05 4.52 7.11
C ALA A 48 14.76 4.92 8.57
N GLU A 49 15.79 5.26 9.35
CA GLU A 49 15.65 5.55 10.78
C GLU A 49 15.02 6.92 11.04
N GLU A 50 15.29 7.89 10.15
CA GLU A 50 14.87 9.28 10.29
C GLU A 50 13.47 9.57 9.73
N GLY A 51 12.85 8.60 9.05
CA GLY A 51 11.57 8.78 8.38
C GLY A 51 11.68 9.66 7.13
N SER A 52 10.53 10.20 6.67
CA SER A 52 10.46 11.07 5.49
C SER A 52 10.14 12.52 5.87
N ALA A 53 10.62 13.47 5.08
CA ALA A 53 10.37 14.90 5.26
C ALA A 53 9.51 15.49 4.13
N ALA A 54 8.84 16.62 4.42
CA ALA A 54 8.09 17.36 3.41
C ALA A 54 9.01 17.83 2.28
N GLY A 55 8.63 17.56 1.02
CA GLY A 55 9.41 17.92 -0.17
C GLY A 55 10.48 16.90 -0.56
N GLU A 56 10.66 15.83 0.21
CA GLU A 56 11.58 14.73 -0.13
C GLU A 56 11.01 13.87 -1.27
N PRO A 57 11.82 13.46 -2.26
CA PRO A 57 11.37 12.57 -3.32
C PRO A 57 11.12 11.16 -2.77
N VAL A 58 9.92 10.62 -3.02
CA VAL A 58 9.52 9.25 -2.65
C VAL A 58 9.18 8.47 -3.92
N PHE A 59 9.69 7.23 -4.00
CA PHE A 59 9.44 6.32 -5.11
C PHE A 59 8.67 5.10 -4.63
N VAL A 60 7.68 4.66 -5.41
CA VAL A 60 6.86 3.49 -5.10
C VAL A 60 6.94 2.51 -6.26
N VAL A 61 7.24 1.24 -5.95
CA VAL A 61 7.23 0.13 -6.89
C VAL A 61 6.14 -0.84 -6.47
N GLY A 62 5.35 -1.32 -7.42
CA GLY A 62 4.26 -2.24 -7.15
C GLY A 62 3.56 -2.70 -8.42
N ASN A 63 2.46 -3.43 -8.25
CA ASN A 63 1.68 -4.00 -9.34
C ASN A 63 0.30 -3.30 -9.40
N PRO A 64 0.16 -2.13 -10.05
CA PRO A 64 -1.12 -1.45 -10.14
C PRO A 64 -2.11 -2.28 -10.98
N GLY A 65 -3.34 -2.46 -10.48
CA GLY A 65 -4.33 -3.35 -11.12
C GLY A 65 -4.78 -2.89 -12.51
N SER A 66 -5.49 -1.76 -12.60
CA SER A 66 -5.90 -1.19 -13.89
C SER A 66 -6.09 0.32 -13.80
N THR A 67 -5.96 0.98 -14.96
CA THR A 67 -6.30 2.40 -15.11
C THR A 67 -6.98 2.60 -16.45
N SER A 68 -7.91 3.54 -16.53
CA SER A 68 -8.62 3.85 -17.78
C SER A 68 -8.21 5.21 -18.34
N ARG A 69 -6.89 5.45 -18.44
CA ARG A 69 -6.35 6.78 -18.82
C ARG A 69 -6.70 7.24 -20.24
N LEU A 70 -7.08 6.31 -21.12
CA LEU A 70 -7.39 6.58 -22.53
C LEU A 70 -8.89 6.67 -22.81
N GLU A 71 -9.72 6.74 -21.77
CA GLU A 71 -11.16 6.88 -21.97
C GLU A 71 -11.53 8.21 -22.61
N THR A 72 -12.44 8.14 -23.57
CA THR A 72 -13.04 9.33 -24.16
C THR A 72 -14.02 9.98 -23.18
N VAL A 73 -14.34 11.25 -23.42
CA VAL A 73 -15.38 11.97 -22.66
C VAL A 73 -16.73 11.22 -22.69
N SER A 74 -17.07 10.58 -23.82
CA SER A 74 -18.31 9.79 -23.91
C SER A 74 -18.28 8.53 -23.05
N GLN A 75 -17.13 7.85 -22.94
CA GLN A 75 -16.98 6.68 -22.05
C GLN A 75 -17.04 7.08 -20.58
N LEU A 76 -16.46 8.23 -20.21
CA LEU A 76 -16.56 8.79 -18.86
C LEU A 76 -18.01 9.15 -18.50
N ALA A 77 -18.75 9.78 -19.42
CA ALA A 77 -20.17 10.09 -19.21
C ALA A 77 -21.01 8.82 -19.03
N PHE A 78 -20.78 7.80 -19.86
CA PHE A 78 -21.47 6.53 -19.74
C PHE A 78 -21.24 5.86 -18.38
N ARG A 79 -19.99 5.79 -17.88
CA ARG A 79 -19.71 5.19 -16.56
C ARG A 79 -20.36 5.96 -15.40
N ARG A 80 -20.49 7.28 -15.49
CA ARG A 80 -21.10 8.10 -14.44
C ARG A 80 -22.62 7.89 -14.38
N ASP A 81 -23.26 7.76 -15.54
CA ASP A 81 -24.72 7.89 -15.67
C ASP A 81 -25.46 6.54 -15.68
N VAL A 82 -24.76 5.42 -15.86
CA VAL A 82 -25.31 4.05 -15.92
C VAL A 82 -24.70 3.18 -14.83
#